data_AF-A0A3A4NUE1-F1
#
_entry.id   AF-A0A3A4NUE1-F1
#
_cell.length_a   1.000
_cell.length_b   1.000
_cell.length_c   1.000
_cell.angle_alpha   90.00
_cell.angle_beta   90.00
_cell.angle_gamma   90.00
#
_symmetry.space_group_name_H-M   'P 1'
#
loop_
_entity.id
_entity.type
_entity.pdbx_description
1 polymer ?
#
loop_
_entity_poly.entity_id
_entity_poly.type
_entity_poly.pdbx_seq_one_letter_code
_entity_poly.pdbx_strand_id
1 'polypeptide(L)'
;MIYFAAVLLAVSWCAHGFAQPAKVLFFEAALSPADMIVSAEPTGYSKLVELLKSEGMLVASMSTGEITREKLKPYEIAVLHCSPERPLQNREVSALVWFVAQEGGSLFVHGGDSRIVNPLIEIFGISMDGSNLIDPSSSMEDDASGRRLILTNFSGASGFETEGVGSIGFYGGSPLVLSQDASAILLGDEDSYSEDGFYSIGSFPPVGAVAYLGPGLVLVKSDRAMLNNEHFEEYENSKWAREAFAQLVKAHATSLERNESILGLRSHISDLEKTVSEFSEKIAKYEGDLTVGYERTKGLQAELRAVEKDNEELGLKLNTVQAERDTLSKALSRYESADVRKMVAIFVGAVLIIAFFIGFSIGRWSLRSRA
;
A
#
# COMPACT_ATOMS: atom_id res chain seq x y z
N MET A 1 4.63 59.16 -9.30
CA MET A 1 4.90 57.70 -9.37
C MET A 1 4.21 56.87 -8.28
N ILE A 2 3.85 57.41 -7.12
CA ILE A 2 3.23 56.62 -6.02
C ILE A 2 1.75 56.25 -6.32
N TYR A 3 1.02 57.06 -7.09
CA TYR A 3 -0.38 56.78 -7.45
C TYR A 3 -0.57 55.64 -8.46
N PHE A 4 0.45 55.28 -9.25
CA PHE A 4 0.32 54.22 -10.26
C PHE A 4 0.44 52.81 -9.66
N ALA A 5 1.21 52.66 -8.57
CA ALA A 5 1.35 51.40 -7.85
C ALA A 5 0.10 51.04 -7.02
N ALA A 6 -0.59 52.05 -6.46
CA ALA A 6 -1.83 51.83 -5.71
C ALA A 6 -3.00 51.37 -6.60
N VAL A 7 -3.07 51.85 -7.85
CA VAL A 7 -4.10 51.42 -8.81
C VAL A 7 -3.82 50.00 -9.34
N LEU A 8 -2.55 49.61 -9.52
CA LEU A 8 -2.21 48.23 -9.91
C LEU A 8 -2.50 47.20 -8.81
N LEU A 9 -2.31 47.56 -7.53
CA LEU A 9 -2.69 46.72 -6.39
C LEU A 9 -4.22 46.62 -6.21
N ALA A 10 -4.97 47.69 -6.49
CA ALA A 10 -6.42 47.66 -6.46
C ALA A 10 -7.04 46.80 -7.58
N VAL A 11 -6.44 46.80 -8.78
CA VAL A 11 -6.91 45.94 -9.89
C VAL A 11 -6.55 44.47 -9.66
N SER A 12 -5.48 44.17 -8.90
CA SER A 12 -5.13 42.79 -8.52
C SER A 12 -6.04 42.20 -7.42
N TRP A 13 -6.76 43.03 -6.65
CA TRP A 13 -7.75 42.55 -5.66
C TRP A 13 -9.18 42.50 -6.18
N CYS A 14 -9.49 43.22 -7.27
CA CYS A 14 -10.76 43.07 -7.99
C CYS A 14 -10.80 41.88 -8.97
N ALA A 15 -9.69 41.14 -9.10
CA ALA A 15 -9.62 39.87 -9.82
C ALA A 15 -9.81 38.66 -8.89
N HIS A 16 -10.54 38.79 -7.79
CA HIS A 16 -11.33 37.65 -7.31
C HIS A 16 -12.33 37.38 -8.43
N GLY A 17 -11.93 36.50 -9.36
CA GLY A 17 -12.76 36.10 -10.48
C GLY A 17 -14.13 35.82 -9.94
N PHE A 18 -15.15 36.40 -10.55
CA PHE A 18 -16.51 35.92 -10.40
C PHE A 18 -16.45 34.46 -10.84
N ALA A 19 -16.23 33.56 -9.87
CA ALA A 19 -16.33 32.13 -10.09
C ALA A 19 -17.71 31.93 -10.69
N GLN A 20 -17.76 31.31 -11.87
CA GLN A 20 -19.06 31.06 -12.48
C GLN A 20 -19.90 30.27 -11.47
N PRO A 21 -21.19 30.62 -11.32
CA PRO A 21 -22.06 29.93 -10.39
C PRO A 21 -22.08 28.44 -10.75
N ALA A 22 -21.84 27.57 -9.75
CA ALA A 22 -21.86 26.13 -9.97
C ALA A 22 -23.23 25.69 -10.48
N LYS A 23 -23.25 24.83 -11.49
CA LYS A 23 -24.45 24.30 -12.13
C LYS A 23 -24.70 22.89 -11.63
N VAL A 24 -25.93 22.69 -11.20
CA VAL A 24 -26.43 21.44 -10.62
C VAL A 24 -27.48 20.88 -11.56
N LEU A 25 -27.29 19.63 -12.01
CA LEU A 25 -28.29 18.89 -12.77
C LEU A 25 -29.00 17.88 -11.88
N PHE A 26 -30.30 18.04 -11.68
CA PHE A 26 -31.15 17.00 -11.09
C PHE A 26 -31.65 16.05 -12.18
N PHE A 27 -31.32 14.77 -12.02
CA PHE A 27 -31.84 13.70 -12.88
C PHE A 27 -33.02 13.01 -12.20
N GLU A 28 -34.17 13.10 -12.87
CA GLU A 28 -35.50 12.83 -12.31
C GLU A 28 -36.31 11.92 -13.24
N ALA A 29 -35.62 11.04 -13.98
CA ALA A 29 -36.29 10.22 -14.97
C ALA A 29 -37.31 9.29 -14.32
N ALA A 30 -38.56 9.37 -14.81
CA ALA A 30 -39.69 8.59 -14.34
C ALA A 30 -40.06 8.86 -12.87
N LEU A 31 -39.97 10.12 -12.40
CA LEU A 31 -40.61 10.53 -11.16
C LEU A 31 -42.05 10.99 -11.38
N SER A 32 -42.88 10.78 -10.36
CA SER A 32 -44.20 11.39 -10.28
C SER A 32 -44.06 12.92 -10.29
N PRO A 33 -44.97 13.68 -10.93
CA PRO A 33 -44.91 15.14 -10.91
C PRO A 33 -44.91 15.76 -9.51
N ALA A 34 -45.50 15.08 -8.52
CA ALA A 34 -45.54 15.55 -7.13
C ALA A 34 -44.16 15.50 -6.46
N ASP A 35 -43.30 14.55 -6.85
CA ASP A 35 -41.98 14.32 -6.26
C ASP A 35 -40.85 15.05 -7.02
N MET A 36 -41.20 15.84 -8.04
CA MET A 36 -40.20 16.58 -8.83
C MET A 36 -39.56 17.71 -8.02
N ILE A 37 -38.36 18.09 -8.43
CA ILE A 37 -37.50 19.09 -7.82
C ILE A 37 -38.11 20.50 -7.85
N VAL A 38 -38.99 20.76 -8.82
CA VAL A 38 -39.73 22.02 -8.94
C VAL A 38 -41.13 21.97 -8.29
N SER A 39 -41.54 20.82 -7.75
CA SER A 39 -42.84 20.65 -7.12
C SER A 39 -42.89 21.31 -5.75
N ALA A 40 -43.98 22.04 -5.49
CA ALA A 40 -44.29 22.64 -4.19
C ALA A 40 -45.10 21.72 -3.27
N GLU A 41 -45.47 20.52 -3.75
CA GLU A 41 -46.15 19.51 -2.92
C GLU A 41 -45.25 19.05 -1.76
N PRO A 42 -45.80 18.50 -0.66
CA PRO A 42 -45.00 18.07 0.49
C PRO A 42 -43.85 17.12 0.14
N THR A 43 -44.07 16.21 -0.81
CA THR A 43 -43.06 15.24 -1.27
C THR A 43 -42.11 15.78 -2.35
N GLY A 44 -42.35 16.99 -2.86
CA GLY A 44 -41.47 17.70 -3.80
C GLY A 44 -40.27 18.34 -3.13
N TYR A 45 -39.41 19.03 -3.89
CA TYR A 45 -38.12 19.56 -3.39
C TYR A 45 -37.85 21.02 -3.78
N SER A 46 -38.91 21.79 -4.05
CA SER A 46 -38.78 23.22 -4.40
C SER A 46 -37.97 24.04 -3.38
N LYS A 47 -38.09 23.74 -2.07
CA LYS A 47 -37.33 24.43 -1.02
C LYS A 47 -35.82 24.19 -1.13
N LEU A 48 -35.41 22.96 -1.48
CA LEU A 48 -34.01 22.66 -1.78
C LEU A 48 -33.52 23.49 -2.96
N VAL A 49 -34.31 23.61 -4.03
CA VAL A 49 -33.93 24.45 -5.19
C VAL A 49 -33.76 25.92 -4.81
N GLU A 50 -34.68 26.45 -4.00
CA GLU A 50 -34.60 27.83 -3.51
C GLU A 50 -33.34 28.06 -2.69
N LEU A 51 -33.01 27.13 -1.78
CA LEU A 51 -31.75 27.16 -1.05
C LEU A 51 -30.56 27.20 -2.02
N LEU A 52 -30.45 26.25 -2.95
CA LEU A 52 -29.31 26.18 -3.87
C LEU A 52 -29.16 27.46 -4.70
N LYS A 53 -30.27 28.03 -5.17
CA LYS A 53 -30.26 29.32 -5.88
C LYS A 53 -29.82 30.47 -4.98
N SER A 54 -30.24 30.49 -3.72
CA SER A 54 -29.82 31.52 -2.76
C SER A 54 -28.33 31.44 -2.42
N GLU A 55 -27.76 30.24 -2.46
CA GLU A 55 -26.30 29.99 -2.36
C GLU A 55 -25.55 30.29 -3.68
N GLY A 56 -26.26 30.82 -4.69
CA GLY A 56 -25.68 31.26 -5.96
C GLY A 56 -25.50 30.16 -6.99
N MET A 57 -26.07 28.97 -6.81
CA MET A 57 -25.99 27.88 -7.78
C MET A 57 -27.07 27.99 -8.88
N LEU A 58 -26.75 27.46 -10.07
CA LEU A 58 -27.69 27.32 -11.18
C LEU A 58 -28.27 25.92 -11.20
N VAL A 59 -29.57 25.80 -10.95
CA VAL A 59 -30.24 24.49 -10.91
C VAL A 59 -30.96 24.22 -12.23
N ALA A 60 -30.68 23.07 -12.83
CA ALA A 60 -31.40 22.50 -13.96
C ALA A 60 -31.97 21.14 -13.60
N SER A 61 -33.03 20.75 -14.29
CA SER A 61 -33.65 19.43 -14.14
C SER A 61 -33.80 18.71 -15.47
N MET A 62 -33.76 17.38 -15.41
CA MET A 62 -34.02 16.50 -16.54
C MET A 62 -34.94 15.36 -16.10
N SER A 63 -36.22 15.49 -16.47
CA SER A 63 -37.28 14.52 -16.18
C SER A 63 -37.51 13.50 -17.31
N THR A 64 -36.94 13.74 -18.51
CA THR A 64 -37.12 12.86 -19.68
C THR A 64 -35.81 12.54 -20.39
N GLY A 65 -35.81 11.40 -21.08
CA GLY A 65 -34.65 10.87 -21.78
C GLY A 65 -33.61 10.29 -20.82
N GLU A 66 -32.41 10.12 -21.35
CA GLU A 66 -31.30 9.48 -20.63
C GLU A 66 -30.18 10.46 -20.37
N ILE A 67 -29.44 10.19 -19.30
CA ILE A 67 -28.23 10.92 -18.99
C ILE A 67 -27.08 10.45 -19.86
N THR A 68 -26.43 11.38 -20.55
CA THR A 68 -25.28 11.13 -21.43
C THR A 68 -24.11 12.03 -21.04
N ARG A 69 -22.92 11.71 -21.54
CA ARG A 69 -21.70 12.49 -21.27
C ARG A 69 -21.86 13.94 -21.73
N GLU A 70 -22.43 14.14 -22.91
CA GLU A 70 -22.66 15.46 -23.50
C GLU A 70 -23.59 16.32 -22.66
N LYS A 71 -24.60 15.69 -22.05
CA LYS A 71 -25.53 16.37 -21.15
C LYS A 71 -24.91 16.70 -19.79
N LEU A 72 -23.93 15.91 -19.34
CA LEU A 72 -23.26 16.12 -18.05
C LEU A 72 -22.15 17.19 -18.11
N LYS A 73 -21.46 17.33 -19.26
CA LYS A 73 -20.35 18.30 -19.45
C LYS A 73 -20.60 19.73 -18.95
N PRO A 74 -21.79 20.33 -19.09
CA PRO A 74 -22.00 21.70 -18.66
C PRO A 74 -22.12 21.88 -17.15
N TYR A 75 -22.16 20.80 -16.38
CA TYR A 75 -22.51 20.80 -14.96
C TYR A 75 -21.33 20.36 -14.10
N GLU A 76 -21.22 20.93 -12.90
CA GLU A 76 -20.22 20.58 -11.91
C GLU A 76 -20.77 19.50 -10.94
N ILE A 77 -22.09 19.50 -10.73
CA ILE A 77 -22.78 18.56 -9.86
C ILE A 77 -23.91 17.88 -10.61
N ALA A 78 -23.99 16.55 -10.48
CA ALA A 78 -25.13 15.75 -10.88
C ALA A 78 -25.80 15.17 -9.64
N VAL A 79 -27.13 15.32 -9.53
CA VAL A 79 -27.93 14.73 -8.47
C VAL A 79 -28.78 13.64 -9.08
N LEU A 80 -28.57 12.39 -8.64
CA LEU A 80 -29.49 11.31 -8.91
C LEU A 80 -30.60 11.39 -7.87
N HIS A 81 -31.74 11.91 -8.29
CA HIS A 81 -32.84 12.15 -7.39
C HIS A 81 -33.66 10.88 -7.12
N CYS A 82 -34.19 10.81 -5.91
CA CYS A 82 -34.78 9.65 -5.24
C CYS A 82 -35.68 8.82 -6.15
N SER A 83 -35.18 7.65 -6.58
CA SER A 83 -35.92 6.61 -7.32
C SER A 83 -36.23 6.98 -8.77
N PRO A 84 -35.32 6.75 -9.74
CA PRO A 84 -35.83 6.47 -11.06
C PRO A 84 -36.76 5.25 -10.90
N GLU A 85 -38.04 5.36 -11.25
CA GLU A 85 -38.99 4.23 -11.21
C GLU A 85 -38.55 3.05 -12.10
N ARG A 86 -37.42 3.21 -12.79
CA ARG A 86 -36.70 2.18 -13.52
C ARG A 86 -35.23 2.11 -13.08
N PRO A 87 -34.61 0.93 -13.21
CA PRO A 87 -33.15 0.81 -13.17
C PRO A 87 -32.46 1.75 -14.17
N LEU A 88 -31.28 2.24 -13.80
CA LEU A 88 -30.38 2.95 -14.71
C LEU A 88 -29.88 1.99 -15.79
N GLN A 89 -29.84 2.46 -17.04
CA GLN A 89 -29.26 1.69 -18.12
C GLN A 89 -27.73 1.74 -18.05
N ASN A 90 -27.05 0.72 -18.58
CA ASN A 90 -25.59 0.64 -18.59
C ASN A 90 -24.90 1.89 -19.19
N ARG A 91 -25.52 2.53 -20.18
CA ARG A 91 -25.03 3.79 -20.78
C ARG A 91 -25.11 4.98 -19.82
N GLU A 92 -26.15 5.03 -18.99
CA GLU A 92 -26.35 6.07 -17.98
C GLU A 92 -25.35 5.90 -16.84
N VAL A 93 -25.20 4.65 -16.36
CA VAL A 93 -24.17 4.28 -15.37
C VAL A 93 -22.78 4.67 -15.90
N SER A 94 -22.46 4.29 -17.14
CA SER A 94 -21.17 4.63 -17.77
C SER A 94 -20.94 6.13 -17.93
N ALA A 95 -21.99 6.92 -18.14
CA ALA A 95 -21.91 8.37 -18.25
C ALA A 95 -21.66 9.02 -16.88
N LEU A 96 -22.34 8.55 -15.83
CA LEU A 96 -22.16 9.01 -14.45
C LEU A 96 -20.77 8.66 -13.90
N VAL A 97 -20.32 7.41 -14.12
CA VAL A 97 -18.97 6.98 -13.74
C VAL A 97 -17.91 7.80 -14.47
N TRP A 98 -18.09 8.06 -15.78
CA TRP A 98 -17.19 8.94 -16.54
C TRP A 98 -17.15 10.36 -15.98
N PHE A 99 -18.30 10.92 -15.66
CA PHE A 99 -18.42 12.27 -15.10
C PHE A 99 -17.65 12.43 -13.78
N VAL A 100 -17.75 11.45 -12.88
CA VAL A 100 -16.99 11.44 -11.63
C VAL A 100 -15.51 11.17 -11.89
N ALA A 101 -15.20 10.05 -12.56
CA ALA A 101 -13.83 9.54 -12.64
C ALA A 101 -12.91 10.27 -13.62
N GLN A 102 -13.46 10.95 -14.63
CA GLN A 102 -12.67 11.60 -15.68
C GLN A 102 -12.85 13.11 -15.71
N GLU A 103 -14.06 13.61 -15.52
CA GLU A 103 -14.31 15.07 -15.53
C GLU A 103 -14.18 15.70 -14.14
N GLY A 104 -13.99 14.91 -13.08
CA GLY A 104 -13.91 15.43 -11.72
C GLY A 104 -15.24 15.99 -11.22
N GLY A 105 -16.35 15.57 -11.83
CA GLY A 105 -17.70 15.94 -11.42
C GLY A 105 -18.05 15.37 -10.05
N SER A 106 -19.00 16.03 -9.38
CA SER A 106 -19.52 15.55 -8.10
C SER A 106 -20.91 14.94 -8.27
N LEU A 107 -21.08 13.71 -7.82
CA LEU A 107 -22.34 12.98 -7.89
C LEU A 107 -22.98 12.90 -6.51
N PHE A 108 -24.21 13.39 -6.38
CA PHE A 108 -25.02 13.18 -5.18
C PHE A 108 -26.14 12.19 -5.46
N VAL A 109 -26.10 11.03 -4.80
CA VAL A 109 -27.19 10.06 -4.79
C VAL A 109 -28.03 10.29 -3.55
N HIS A 110 -29.22 10.83 -3.76
CA HIS A 110 -30.17 11.13 -2.70
C HIS A 110 -31.23 10.03 -2.66
N GLY A 111 -31.11 9.13 -1.70
CA GLY A 111 -32.01 8.00 -1.47
C GLY A 111 -32.21 7.06 -2.66
N GLY A 112 -33.28 6.25 -2.59
CA GLY A 112 -33.70 5.35 -3.66
C GLY A 112 -33.91 3.91 -3.19
N ASP A 113 -34.46 3.09 -4.08
CA ASP A 113 -34.56 1.64 -3.87
C ASP A 113 -33.19 1.01 -4.11
N SER A 114 -32.69 0.22 -3.15
CA SER A 114 -31.38 -0.43 -3.23
C SER A 114 -31.20 -1.25 -4.50
N ARG A 115 -32.27 -1.89 -5.02
CA ARG A 115 -32.23 -2.70 -6.26
C ARG A 115 -31.98 -1.84 -7.51
N ILE A 116 -32.31 -0.56 -7.44
CA ILE A 116 -32.18 0.39 -8.55
C ILE A 116 -30.86 1.17 -8.45
N VAL A 117 -30.47 1.60 -7.25
CA VAL A 117 -29.29 2.46 -7.08
C VAL A 117 -27.99 1.69 -6.89
N ASN A 118 -28.00 0.50 -6.25
CA ASN A 118 -26.79 -0.28 -5.98
C ASN A 118 -25.95 -0.57 -7.23
N PRO A 119 -26.51 -0.91 -8.41
CA PRO A 119 -25.72 -1.12 -9.62
C PRO A 119 -24.83 0.07 -10.02
N LEU A 120 -25.18 1.29 -9.61
CA LEU A 120 -24.34 2.47 -9.78
C LEU A 120 -23.41 2.66 -8.57
N ILE A 121 -23.95 2.66 -7.35
CA ILE A 121 -23.18 3.09 -6.17
C ILE A 121 -22.13 2.08 -5.71
N GLU A 122 -22.32 0.78 -6.00
CA GLU A 122 -21.36 -0.28 -5.67
C GLU A 122 -20.01 -0.08 -6.39
N ILE A 123 -20.03 0.57 -7.55
CA ILE A 123 -18.81 0.93 -8.31
C ILE A 123 -17.91 1.85 -7.48
N PHE A 124 -18.50 2.65 -6.60
CA PHE A 124 -17.80 3.58 -5.71
C PHE A 124 -17.59 3.00 -4.30
N GLY A 125 -17.83 1.70 -4.10
CA GLY A 125 -17.65 1.03 -2.83
C GLY A 125 -18.76 1.25 -1.80
N ILE A 126 -19.92 1.78 -2.21
CA ILE A 126 -21.07 2.03 -1.34
C ILE A 126 -22.25 1.17 -1.81
N SER A 127 -22.95 0.47 -0.94
CA SER A 127 -24.23 -0.18 -1.25
C SER A 127 -25.27 0.09 -0.17
N MET A 128 -26.56 -0.08 -0.51
CA MET A 128 -27.66 -0.03 0.45
C MET A 128 -28.11 -1.45 0.79
N ASP A 129 -28.25 -1.74 2.08
CA ASP A 129 -28.64 -3.05 2.61
C ASP A 129 -30.12 -3.42 2.30
N GLY A 130 -30.96 -2.42 2.02
CA GLY A 130 -32.38 -2.61 1.69
C GLY A 130 -33.28 -2.86 2.91
N SER A 131 -32.70 -3.07 4.09
CA SER A 131 -33.37 -3.03 5.39
C SER A 131 -33.64 -1.58 5.84
N ASN A 132 -34.45 -1.42 6.90
CA ASN A 132 -34.59 -0.12 7.58
C ASN A 132 -33.59 -0.03 8.73
N LEU A 133 -33.10 1.19 8.97
CA LEU A 133 -32.44 1.49 10.24
C LEU A 133 -33.49 1.66 11.34
N ILE A 134 -33.24 1.05 12.50
CA ILE A 134 -34.06 1.18 13.70
C ILE A 134 -33.23 1.72 14.84
N ASP A 135 -33.75 2.71 15.55
CA ASP A 135 -33.15 3.30 16.75
C ASP A 135 -34.28 3.71 17.71
N PRO A 136 -34.41 2.99 18.84
CA PRO A 136 -35.43 3.27 19.84
C PRO A 136 -35.19 4.57 20.62
N SER A 137 -33.93 4.92 20.91
CA SER A 137 -33.60 6.00 21.86
C SER A 137 -33.60 7.39 21.21
N SER A 138 -33.20 7.48 19.94
CA SER A 138 -33.18 8.72 19.15
C SER A 138 -34.38 8.82 18.19
N SER A 139 -35.44 8.05 18.43
CA SER A 139 -36.68 8.10 17.66
C SER A 139 -37.39 9.46 17.76
N MET A 140 -38.00 9.90 16.66
CA MET A 140 -38.86 11.09 16.67
C MET A 140 -40.13 10.83 17.50
N GLU A 141 -40.66 11.86 18.16
CA GLU A 141 -41.78 11.73 19.11
C GLU A 141 -43.04 11.07 18.52
N ASP A 142 -43.25 11.18 17.21
CA ASP A 142 -44.40 10.64 16.48
C ASP A 142 -44.17 9.22 15.93
N ASP A 143 -42.97 8.66 16.06
CA ASP A 143 -42.62 7.36 15.48
C ASP A 143 -42.30 6.28 16.51
N ALA A 144 -43.35 5.59 16.95
CA ALA A 144 -43.24 4.43 17.83
C ALA A 144 -42.48 3.24 17.20
N SER A 145 -42.24 3.24 15.88
CA SER A 145 -41.47 2.18 15.21
C SER A 145 -39.97 2.37 15.31
N GLY A 146 -39.50 3.57 15.69
CA GLY A 146 -38.08 3.90 15.75
C GLY A 146 -37.39 3.83 14.40
N ARG A 147 -38.08 4.13 13.30
CA ARG A 147 -37.52 4.20 11.93
C ARG A 147 -37.26 5.64 11.47
N ARG A 148 -37.88 6.61 12.13
CA ARG A 148 -37.65 8.05 11.99
C ARG A 148 -36.84 8.53 13.17
N LEU A 149 -35.65 9.05 12.90
CA LEU A 149 -34.57 9.20 13.87
C LEU A 149 -33.99 10.60 13.82
N ILE A 150 -33.43 11.04 14.93
CA ILE A 150 -32.61 12.26 15.01
C ILE A 150 -31.14 11.82 14.99
N LEU A 151 -30.44 12.11 13.89
CA LEU A 151 -29.03 11.75 13.75
C LEU A 151 -28.15 12.91 14.24
N THR A 152 -27.19 12.58 15.11
CA THR A 152 -26.22 13.53 15.69
C THR A 152 -24.77 13.12 15.47
N ASN A 153 -24.54 11.93 14.92
CA ASN A 153 -23.21 11.35 14.75
C ASN A 153 -22.65 11.63 13.34
N PHE A 154 -21.87 12.70 13.24
CA PHE A 154 -21.17 13.12 12.01
C PHE A 154 -19.69 12.76 12.11
N SER A 155 -19.25 11.77 11.33
CA SER A 155 -17.90 11.20 11.43
C SER A 155 -16.82 11.96 10.67
N GLY A 156 -17.15 13.07 9.99
CA GLY A 156 -16.22 13.97 9.32
C GLY A 156 -15.07 13.24 8.60
N ALA A 157 -15.38 12.50 7.53
CA ALA A 157 -14.41 11.62 6.89
C ALA A 157 -13.96 12.12 5.52
N SER A 158 -12.70 11.82 5.17
CA SER A 158 -12.15 12.05 3.83
C SER A 158 -12.22 13.52 3.36
N GLY A 159 -12.03 14.46 4.30
CA GLY A 159 -12.06 15.90 4.03
C GLY A 159 -13.45 16.45 3.68
N PHE A 160 -14.50 15.63 3.86
CA PHE A 160 -15.89 16.07 3.76
C PHE A 160 -16.40 16.43 5.15
N GLU A 161 -16.64 17.72 5.36
CA GLU A 161 -16.99 18.27 6.67
C GLU A 161 -18.38 18.92 6.61
N THR A 162 -19.25 18.57 7.56
CA THR A 162 -20.56 19.19 7.77
C THR A 162 -20.49 20.13 8.96
N GLU A 163 -19.63 21.16 8.85
CA GLU A 163 -19.33 22.05 9.96
C GLU A 163 -20.60 22.70 10.54
N GLY A 164 -20.70 22.65 11.87
CA GLY A 164 -21.79 23.27 12.60
C GLY A 164 -23.13 22.54 12.53
N VAL A 165 -23.28 21.47 11.74
CA VAL A 165 -24.53 20.68 11.75
C VAL A 165 -24.58 19.85 13.05
N GLY A 166 -25.55 20.16 13.92
CA GLY A 166 -25.70 19.52 15.22
C GLY A 166 -26.65 18.33 15.22
N SER A 167 -27.72 18.39 14.42
CA SER A 167 -28.68 17.30 14.28
C SER A 167 -29.46 17.39 12.97
N ILE A 168 -29.80 16.24 12.40
CA ILE A 168 -30.67 16.14 11.22
C ILE A 168 -31.77 15.10 11.46
N GLY A 169 -32.91 15.30 10.81
CA GLY A 169 -33.98 14.31 10.79
C GLY A 169 -33.70 13.24 9.74
N PHE A 170 -33.97 11.99 10.07
CA PHE A 170 -33.88 10.84 9.17
C PHE A 170 -35.24 10.13 9.14
N TYR A 171 -35.86 9.99 7.97
CA TYR A 171 -37.28 9.66 7.83
C TYR A 171 -37.52 8.30 7.15
N GLY A 172 -36.61 7.35 7.34
CA GLY A 172 -36.74 5.97 6.84
C GLY A 172 -35.90 5.69 5.60
N GLY A 173 -34.58 5.69 5.77
CA GLY A 173 -33.62 5.19 4.79
C GLY A 173 -32.96 3.88 5.23
N SER A 174 -32.24 3.25 4.30
CA SER A 174 -31.47 2.03 4.58
C SER A 174 -30.09 2.33 5.14
N PRO A 175 -29.54 1.46 6.01
CA PRO A 175 -28.12 1.52 6.29
C PRO A 175 -27.30 1.22 5.03
N LEU A 176 -26.10 1.79 4.98
CA LEU A 176 -25.14 1.63 3.91
C LEU A 176 -24.13 0.56 4.28
N VAL A 177 -23.63 -0.19 3.31
CA VAL A 177 -22.46 -1.05 3.46
C VAL A 177 -21.31 -0.39 2.70
N LEU A 178 -20.19 -0.21 3.38
CA LEU A 178 -19.02 0.49 2.86
C LEU A 178 -17.89 -0.47 2.59
N SER A 179 -17.19 -0.24 1.49
CA SER A 179 -16.02 -1.00 1.05
C SER A 179 -15.03 -0.09 0.33
N GLN A 180 -13.82 -0.60 0.06
CA GLN A 180 -12.75 0.17 -0.58
C GLN A 180 -12.46 1.46 0.20
N ASP A 181 -12.37 2.60 -0.49
CA ASP A 181 -12.07 3.91 0.08
C ASP A 181 -13.32 4.71 0.46
N ALA A 182 -14.52 4.10 0.41
CA ALA A 182 -15.75 4.75 0.84
C ALA A 182 -15.73 4.99 2.35
N SER A 183 -16.15 6.18 2.77
CA SER A 183 -16.08 6.63 4.15
C SER A 183 -17.43 7.14 4.62
N ALA A 184 -17.86 6.72 5.81
CA ALA A 184 -19.07 7.23 6.42
C ALA A 184 -18.89 8.71 6.80
N ILE A 185 -19.93 9.50 6.58
CA ILE A 185 -20.02 10.89 7.05
C ILE A 185 -21.17 11.10 8.04
N LEU A 186 -22.10 10.15 8.08
CA LEU A 186 -23.30 10.17 8.89
C LEU A 186 -23.61 8.74 9.33
N LEU A 187 -23.72 8.56 10.65
CA LEU A 187 -23.88 7.27 11.30
C LEU A 187 -25.12 7.28 12.19
N GLY A 188 -25.68 6.11 12.44
CA GLY A 188 -26.50 5.87 13.63
C GLY A 188 -25.69 6.01 14.91
N ASP A 189 -26.37 5.91 16.04
CA ASP A 189 -25.79 5.96 17.38
C ASP A 189 -25.50 4.56 17.95
N GLU A 190 -25.37 4.45 19.28
CA GLU A 190 -24.97 3.23 19.96
C GLU A 190 -26.07 2.14 19.95
N ASP A 191 -27.35 2.51 19.94
CA ASP A 191 -28.46 1.54 19.93
C ASP A 191 -29.20 1.43 18.59
N SER A 192 -28.71 2.13 17.57
CA SER A 192 -29.03 1.92 16.17
C SER A 192 -28.68 0.51 15.65
N TYR A 193 -29.62 -0.16 14.97
CA TYR A 193 -29.44 -1.49 14.36
C TYR A 193 -30.28 -1.66 13.07
N SER A 194 -29.93 -2.63 12.20
CA SER A 194 -30.73 -2.90 11.00
C SER A 194 -31.85 -3.91 11.28
N GLU A 195 -33.01 -3.69 10.65
CA GLU A 195 -34.20 -4.53 10.85
C GLU A 195 -34.00 -6.02 10.53
N ASP A 196 -33.10 -6.33 9.60
CA ASP A 196 -32.75 -7.69 9.18
C ASP A 196 -31.59 -8.32 9.98
N GLY A 197 -30.97 -7.56 10.88
CA GLY A 197 -29.86 -7.98 11.72
C GLY A 197 -28.48 -7.95 11.07
N PHE A 198 -28.32 -7.37 9.89
CA PHE A 198 -26.99 -7.11 9.29
C PHE A 198 -26.12 -6.22 10.19
N TYR A 199 -26.68 -5.13 10.71
CA TYR A 199 -26.07 -4.27 11.72
C TYR A 199 -26.68 -4.55 13.10
N SER A 200 -25.84 -4.95 14.06
CA SER A 200 -26.25 -5.13 15.46
C SER A 200 -26.16 -3.82 16.26
N ILE A 201 -26.81 -3.77 17.42
CA ILE A 201 -26.59 -2.72 18.42
C ILE A 201 -25.08 -2.54 18.68
N GLY A 202 -24.63 -1.29 18.80
CA GLY A 202 -23.24 -0.90 18.99
C GLY A 202 -22.41 -0.83 17.71
N SER A 203 -23.01 -1.01 16.53
CA SER A 203 -22.30 -1.04 15.25
C SER A 203 -22.20 0.31 14.53
N PHE A 204 -22.94 1.34 14.99
CA PHE A 204 -22.99 2.68 14.39
C PHE A 204 -23.20 2.61 12.86
N PRO A 205 -24.33 2.05 12.39
CA PRO A 205 -24.57 1.81 10.97
C PRO A 205 -24.51 3.12 10.15
N PRO A 206 -23.76 3.17 9.03
CA PRO A 206 -23.68 4.38 8.23
C PRO A 206 -24.95 4.58 7.42
N VAL A 207 -25.39 5.83 7.27
CA VAL A 207 -26.57 6.22 6.48
C VAL A 207 -26.29 7.35 5.49
N GLY A 208 -25.10 7.95 5.62
CA GLY A 208 -24.50 8.82 4.61
C GLY A 208 -23.02 8.52 4.47
N ALA A 209 -22.52 8.48 3.24
CA ALA A 209 -21.14 8.17 2.94
C ALA A 209 -20.63 8.92 1.72
N VAL A 210 -19.31 9.08 1.65
CA VAL A 210 -18.61 9.65 0.51
C VAL A 210 -17.56 8.70 -0.03
N ALA A 211 -17.28 8.79 -1.32
CA ALA A 211 -16.20 8.07 -1.97
C ALA A 211 -15.58 8.94 -3.06
N TYR A 212 -14.24 8.90 -3.15
CA TYR A 212 -13.52 9.54 -4.25
C TYR A 212 -13.21 8.51 -5.32
N LEU A 213 -13.44 8.86 -6.58
CA LEU A 213 -13.00 8.05 -7.72
C LEU A 213 -12.26 8.95 -8.71
N GLY A 214 -10.94 8.76 -8.79
CA GLY A 214 -10.08 9.67 -9.53
C GLY A 214 -10.18 11.09 -8.92
N PRO A 215 -10.46 12.13 -9.73
CA PRO A 215 -10.58 13.49 -9.24
C PRO A 215 -11.99 13.85 -8.75
N GLY A 216 -13.02 13.01 -8.99
CA GLY A 216 -14.40 13.29 -8.62
C GLY A 216 -14.80 12.74 -7.25
N LEU A 217 -15.97 13.18 -6.79
CA LEU A 217 -16.56 12.82 -5.50
C LEU A 217 -17.96 12.24 -5.70
N VAL A 218 -18.28 11.17 -4.97
CA VAL A 218 -19.64 10.67 -4.83
C VAL A 218 -20.08 10.84 -3.38
N LEU A 219 -21.24 11.43 -3.19
CA LEU A 219 -21.96 11.50 -1.92
C LEU A 219 -23.21 10.63 -2.05
N VAL A 220 -23.42 9.73 -1.10
CA VAL A 220 -24.63 8.90 -1.01
C VAL A 220 -25.28 9.16 0.33
N LYS A 221 -26.59 9.43 0.32
CA LYS A 221 -27.42 9.52 1.52
C LYS A 221 -28.65 8.65 1.33
N SER A 222 -28.95 7.73 2.23
CA SER A 222 -29.96 6.70 1.97
C SER A 222 -31.42 7.16 2.12
N ASP A 223 -31.68 8.16 2.96
CA ASP A 223 -33.05 8.65 3.16
C ASP A 223 -33.46 9.65 2.07
N ARG A 224 -34.56 9.37 1.37
CA ARG A 224 -35.10 10.28 0.35
C ARG A 224 -35.89 11.46 0.93
N ALA A 225 -36.59 11.27 2.04
CA ALA A 225 -37.59 12.23 2.50
C ALA A 225 -36.97 13.41 3.27
N MET A 226 -35.77 13.26 3.85
CA MET A 226 -35.09 14.34 4.59
C MET A 226 -35.06 15.72 3.92
N LEU A 227 -34.94 15.78 2.58
CA LEU A 227 -34.80 17.06 1.86
C LEU A 227 -36.07 17.48 1.09
N ASN A 228 -37.17 16.73 1.24
CA ASN A 228 -38.44 17.11 0.63
C ASN A 228 -39.05 18.34 1.34
N ASN A 229 -40.04 18.97 0.74
CA ASN A 229 -40.63 20.21 1.24
C ASN A 229 -41.26 20.06 2.64
N GLU A 230 -41.74 18.87 2.97
CA GLU A 230 -42.30 18.50 4.28
C GLU A 230 -41.25 18.60 5.39
N HIS A 231 -40.07 18.00 5.18
CA HIS A 231 -39.05 17.85 6.23
C HIS A 231 -37.85 18.79 6.10
N PHE A 232 -37.77 19.60 5.04
CA PHE A 232 -36.61 20.44 4.75
C PHE A 232 -36.24 21.44 5.87
N GLU A 233 -37.25 21.95 6.59
CA GLU A 233 -37.10 22.91 7.67
C GLU A 233 -37.06 22.27 9.06
N GLU A 234 -37.22 20.95 9.15
CA GLU A 234 -37.10 20.23 10.41
C GLU A 234 -35.63 20.03 10.77
N TYR A 235 -35.34 20.10 12.08
CA TYR A 235 -33.98 20.01 12.63
C TYR A 235 -33.02 20.95 11.88
N GLU A 236 -31.82 20.48 11.50
CA GLU A 236 -30.90 21.24 10.66
C GLU A 236 -30.77 20.68 9.24
N ASN A 237 -31.83 20.06 8.69
CA ASN A 237 -31.82 19.44 7.34
C ASN A 237 -31.38 20.40 6.23
N SER A 238 -31.94 21.63 6.22
CA SER A 238 -31.56 22.67 5.26
C SER A 238 -30.10 23.13 5.40
N LYS A 239 -29.58 23.18 6.63
CA LYS A 239 -28.18 23.51 6.90
C LYS A 239 -27.25 22.40 6.43
N TRP A 240 -27.59 21.14 6.69
CA TRP A 240 -26.85 19.99 6.16
C TRP A 240 -26.83 20.01 4.63
N ALA A 241 -27.95 20.32 3.98
CA ALA A 241 -28.01 20.43 2.53
C ALA A 241 -27.07 21.54 2.02
N ARG A 242 -27.08 22.72 2.63
CA ARG A 242 -26.14 23.80 2.31
C ARG A 242 -24.69 23.32 2.37
N GLU A 243 -24.28 22.72 3.49
CA GLU A 243 -22.91 22.27 3.69
C GLU A 243 -22.54 21.13 2.71
N ALA A 244 -23.45 20.18 2.49
CA ALA A 244 -23.21 19.09 1.56
C ALA A 244 -22.96 19.59 0.13
N PHE A 245 -23.78 20.53 -0.36
CA PHE A 245 -23.57 21.12 -1.68
C PHE A 245 -22.32 22.02 -1.74
N ALA A 246 -22.01 22.77 -0.68
CA ALA A 246 -20.76 23.53 -0.60
C ALA A 246 -19.53 22.61 -0.73
N GLN A 247 -19.55 21.45 -0.07
CA GLN A 247 -18.49 20.44 -0.20
C GLN A 247 -18.43 19.82 -1.60
N LEU A 248 -19.58 19.54 -2.24
CA LEU A 248 -19.60 19.06 -3.63
C LEU A 248 -19.00 20.10 -4.61
N VAL A 249 -19.31 21.39 -4.43
CA VAL A 249 -18.70 22.48 -5.23
C VAL A 249 -17.19 22.56 -4.98
N LYS A 250 -16.77 22.55 -3.71
CA LYS A 250 -15.35 22.58 -3.32
C LYS A 250 -14.60 21.37 -3.88
N ALA A 251 -15.22 20.19 -3.84
CA ALA A 251 -14.65 18.99 -4.40
C ALA A 251 -14.45 19.14 -5.91
N HIS A 252 -15.45 19.60 -6.66
CA HIS A 252 -15.27 19.83 -8.08
C HIS A 252 -14.16 20.86 -8.38
N ALA A 253 -14.13 21.98 -7.65
CA ALA A 253 -13.13 23.03 -7.84
C ALA A 253 -11.68 22.56 -7.61
N THR A 254 -11.48 21.61 -6.70
CA THR A 254 -10.17 21.03 -6.37
C THR A 254 -9.85 19.75 -7.16
N SER A 255 -10.72 19.36 -8.10
CA SER A 255 -10.59 18.11 -8.86
C SER A 255 -9.30 18.04 -9.70
N LEU A 256 -8.90 19.15 -10.34
CA LEU A 256 -7.67 19.24 -11.12
C LEU A 256 -6.43 19.04 -10.25
N GLU A 257 -6.34 19.72 -9.11
CA GLU A 257 -5.23 19.58 -8.15
C GLU A 257 -5.13 18.15 -7.60
N ARG A 258 -6.28 17.52 -7.32
CA ARG A 258 -6.33 16.10 -6.94
C ARG A 258 -5.83 15.20 -8.05
N ASN A 259 -6.22 15.45 -9.29
CA ASN A 259 -5.77 14.65 -10.43
C ASN A 259 -4.24 14.73 -10.61
N GLU A 260 -3.67 15.94 -10.54
CA GLU A 260 -2.23 16.16 -10.61
C GLU A 260 -1.51 15.46 -9.45
N SER A 261 -2.07 15.52 -8.24
CA SER A 261 -1.53 14.83 -7.06
C SER A 261 -1.54 13.30 -7.26
N ILE A 262 -2.64 12.74 -7.77
CA ILE A 262 -2.76 11.30 -8.06
C ILE A 262 -1.74 10.87 -9.14
N LEU A 263 -1.58 11.65 -10.20
CA LEU A 263 -0.59 11.37 -11.25
C LEU A 263 0.84 11.45 -10.70
N GLY A 264 1.14 12.44 -9.85
CA GLY A 264 2.43 12.57 -9.17
C GLY A 264 2.74 11.37 -8.28
N LEU A 265 1.77 10.91 -7.48
CA LEU A 265 1.91 9.71 -6.66
C LEU A 265 2.15 8.46 -7.49
N ARG A 266 1.43 8.29 -8.61
CA ARG A 266 1.63 7.15 -9.52
C ARG A 266 3.03 7.15 -10.12
N SER A 267 3.55 8.31 -10.52
CA SER A 267 4.93 8.43 -10.98
C SER A 267 5.92 8.01 -9.89
N HIS A 268 5.71 8.47 -8.66
CA HIS A 268 6.60 8.13 -7.54
C HIS A 268 6.57 6.63 -7.20
N ILE A 269 5.39 6.00 -7.23
CA ILE A 269 5.25 4.54 -7.05
C ILE A 269 6.03 3.80 -8.14
N SER A 270 5.91 4.20 -9.41
CA SER A 270 6.64 3.57 -10.51
C SER A 270 8.16 3.69 -10.34
N ASP A 271 8.66 4.85 -9.88
CA ASP A 271 10.08 5.06 -9.58
C ASP A 271 10.55 4.17 -8.41
N LEU A 272 9.72 4.00 -7.39
CA LEU A 272 9.98 3.11 -6.26
C LEU A 272 10.03 1.64 -6.72
N GLU A 273 9.08 1.19 -7.53
CA GLU A 273 9.06 -0.17 -8.09
C GLU A 273 10.34 -0.46 -8.89
N LYS A 274 10.78 0.49 -9.72
CA LYS A 274 12.05 0.38 -10.44
C LYS A 274 13.24 0.27 -9.49
N THR A 275 13.28 1.11 -8.46
CA THR A 275 14.34 1.10 -7.45
C THR A 275 14.40 -0.23 -6.70
N VAL A 276 13.23 -0.78 -6.33
CA VAL A 276 13.12 -2.11 -5.69
C VAL A 276 13.64 -3.21 -6.61
N SER A 277 13.32 -3.16 -7.90
CA SER A 277 13.84 -4.10 -8.90
C SER A 277 15.37 -4.03 -9.00
N GLU A 278 15.95 -2.84 -9.07
CA GLU A 278 17.41 -2.65 -9.13
C GLU A 278 18.11 -3.18 -7.86
N PHE A 279 17.50 -2.99 -6.68
CA PHE A 279 18.03 -3.56 -5.45
C PHE A 279 17.93 -5.08 -5.41
N SER A 280 16.85 -5.66 -5.93
CA SER A 280 16.68 -7.11 -6.03
C SER A 280 17.79 -7.74 -6.88
N GLU A 281 18.13 -7.13 -8.02
CA GLU A 281 19.24 -7.59 -8.86
C GLU A 281 20.60 -7.51 -8.14
N LYS A 282 20.85 -6.43 -7.39
CA LYS A 282 22.09 -6.28 -6.60
C LYS A 282 22.18 -7.33 -5.50
N ILE A 283 21.07 -7.64 -4.81
CA ILE A 283 21.03 -8.69 -3.78
C ILE A 283 21.36 -10.04 -4.42
N ALA A 284 20.72 -10.40 -5.54
CA ALA A 284 20.99 -11.65 -6.24
C ALA A 284 22.47 -11.76 -6.66
N LYS A 285 23.08 -10.66 -7.10
CA LYS A 285 24.51 -10.62 -7.39
C LYS A 285 25.37 -10.84 -6.14
N TYR A 286 25.06 -10.16 -5.03
CA TYR A 286 25.81 -10.33 -3.78
C TYR A 286 25.66 -11.74 -3.19
N GLU A 287 24.50 -12.36 -3.30
CA GLU A 287 24.30 -13.77 -2.93
C GLU A 287 25.16 -14.70 -3.79
N GLY A 288 25.26 -14.43 -5.09
CA GLY A 288 26.18 -15.13 -6.00
C GLY A 288 27.64 -14.96 -5.59
N ASP A 289 28.08 -13.72 -5.36
CA ASP A 289 29.45 -13.41 -4.94
C ASP A 289 29.79 -14.06 -3.57
N LEU A 290 28.84 -14.06 -2.64
CA LEU A 290 28.98 -14.70 -1.32
C LEU A 290 29.12 -16.22 -1.47
N THR A 291 28.34 -16.84 -2.34
CA THR A 291 28.40 -18.28 -2.63
C THR A 291 29.76 -18.66 -3.22
N VAL A 292 30.26 -17.88 -4.19
CA VAL A 292 31.60 -18.07 -4.77
C VAL A 292 32.68 -17.89 -3.71
N GLY A 293 32.56 -16.88 -2.86
CA GLY A 293 33.46 -16.64 -1.74
C GLY A 293 33.50 -17.81 -0.75
N TYR A 294 32.34 -18.37 -0.41
CA TYR A 294 32.20 -19.52 0.48
C TYR A 294 32.84 -20.80 -0.08
N GLU A 295 32.64 -21.10 -1.37
CA GLU A 295 33.28 -22.26 -1.98
C GLU A 295 34.81 -22.08 -2.06
N ARG A 296 35.29 -20.85 -2.28
CA ARG A 296 36.73 -20.54 -2.25
C ARG A 296 37.35 -20.76 -0.87
N THR A 297 36.71 -20.28 0.21
CA THR A 297 37.23 -20.47 1.58
C THR A 297 37.23 -21.94 1.98
N LYS A 298 36.20 -22.69 1.60
CA LYS A 298 36.14 -24.14 1.77
C LYS A 298 37.26 -24.88 1.02
N GLY A 299 37.56 -24.46 -0.22
CA GLY A 299 38.69 -24.98 -1.00
C GLY A 299 40.04 -24.74 -0.31
N LEU A 300 40.30 -23.50 0.10
CA LEU A 300 41.52 -23.14 0.84
C LEU A 300 41.65 -23.91 2.17
N GLN A 301 40.55 -24.16 2.87
CA GLN A 301 40.56 -24.94 4.09
C GLN A 301 40.92 -26.42 3.83
N ALA A 302 40.52 -26.98 2.68
CA ALA A 302 40.93 -28.31 2.28
C ALA A 302 42.43 -28.37 1.92
N GLU A 303 42.94 -27.36 1.20
CA GLU A 303 44.37 -27.25 0.89
C GLU A 303 45.22 -27.12 2.16
N LEU A 304 44.80 -26.27 3.11
CA LEU A 304 45.50 -26.10 4.38
C LEU A 304 45.64 -27.43 5.14
N ARG A 305 44.56 -28.22 5.22
CA ARG A 305 44.58 -29.55 5.85
C ARG A 305 45.52 -30.53 5.14
N ALA A 306 45.61 -30.46 3.81
CA ALA A 306 46.54 -31.28 3.04
C ALA A 306 48.00 -30.91 3.38
N VAL A 307 48.31 -29.61 3.42
CA VAL A 307 49.65 -29.12 3.80
C VAL A 307 50.00 -29.46 5.25
N GLU A 308 49.05 -29.35 6.18
CA GLU A 308 49.26 -29.78 7.58
C GLU A 308 49.64 -31.26 7.66
N LYS A 309 48.93 -32.12 6.91
CA LYS A 309 49.23 -33.55 6.84
C LYS A 309 50.60 -33.83 6.21
N ASP A 310 50.96 -33.13 5.14
CA ASP A 310 52.28 -33.28 4.50
C ASP A 310 53.41 -32.85 5.45
N ASN A 311 53.21 -31.78 6.22
CA ASN A 311 54.16 -31.32 7.23
C ASN A 311 54.31 -32.33 8.38
N GLU A 312 53.22 -32.97 8.83
CA GLU A 312 53.30 -34.06 9.81
C GLU A 312 54.11 -35.25 9.28
N GLU A 313 53.89 -35.65 8.03
CA GLU A 313 54.65 -36.72 7.38
C GLU A 313 56.15 -36.38 7.25
N LEU A 314 56.46 -35.15 6.84
CA LEU A 314 57.83 -34.66 6.78
C LEU A 314 58.49 -34.62 8.16
N GLY A 315 57.76 -34.23 9.20
CA GLY A 315 58.23 -34.27 10.59
C GLY A 315 58.59 -35.69 11.03
N LEU A 316 57.76 -36.68 10.70
CA LEU A 316 58.05 -38.10 10.96
C LEU A 316 59.30 -38.58 10.21
N LYS A 317 59.45 -38.22 8.93
CA LYS A 317 60.64 -38.53 8.12
C LYS A 317 61.90 -37.90 8.72
N LEU A 318 61.84 -36.64 9.13
CA LEU A 318 62.96 -35.93 9.75
C LEU A 318 63.39 -36.61 11.05
N ASN A 319 62.45 -36.98 11.92
CA ASN A 319 62.73 -37.70 13.16
C ASN A 319 63.42 -39.05 12.89
N THR A 320 62.97 -39.76 11.84
CA THR A 320 63.59 -41.02 11.41
C THR A 320 65.03 -40.81 10.97
N VAL A 321 65.28 -39.82 10.12
CA VAL A 321 66.63 -39.48 9.63
C VAL A 321 67.54 -39.03 10.79
N GLN A 322 67.02 -38.27 11.75
CA GLN A 322 67.77 -37.87 12.95
C GLN A 322 68.16 -39.10 13.79
N ALA A 323 67.24 -40.05 13.99
CA ALA A 323 67.54 -41.31 14.69
C ALA A 323 68.60 -42.15 13.96
N GLU A 324 68.53 -42.24 12.64
CA GLU A 324 69.56 -42.91 11.82
C GLU A 324 70.91 -42.22 11.94
N ARG A 325 70.96 -40.88 11.85
CA ARG A 325 72.18 -40.09 12.07
C ARG A 325 72.77 -40.35 13.45
N ASP A 326 71.96 -40.35 14.51
CA ASP A 326 72.44 -40.60 15.87
C ASP A 326 73.00 -42.02 16.03
N THR A 327 72.38 -42.98 15.36
CA THR A 327 72.85 -44.38 15.30
C THR A 327 74.18 -44.49 14.58
N LEU A 328 74.32 -43.84 13.41
CA LEU A 328 75.58 -43.74 12.67
C LEU A 328 76.66 -43.02 13.47
N SER A 329 76.33 -41.93 14.15
CA SER A 329 77.26 -41.19 15.01
C SER A 329 77.78 -42.06 16.15
N LYS A 330 76.91 -42.87 16.79
CA LYS A 330 77.32 -43.85 17.80
C LYS A 330 78.18 -44.97 17.23
N ALA A 331 77.89 -45.44 16.01
CA ALA A 331 78.69 -46.45 15.32
C ALA A 331 80.09 -45.90 14.97
N LEU A 332 80.16 -44.66 14.48
CA LEU A 332 81.40 -43.97 14.15
C LEU A 332 82.27 -43.77 15.40
N SER A 333 81.68 -43.32 16.52
CA SER A 333 82.42 -43.15 17.79
C SER A 333 82.96 -44.49 18.34
N ARG A 334 82.29 -45.62 18.06
CA ARG A 334 82.82 -46.95 18.39
C ARG A 334 84.01 -47.33 17.52
N TYR A 335 83.97 -47.02 16.22
CA TYR A 335 85.12 -47.21 15.32
C TYR A 335 86.30 -46.31 15.68
N GLU A 336 86.04 -45.10 16.18
CA GLU A 336 87.07 -44.19 16.66
C GLU A 336 87.59 -44.51 18.07
N SER A 337 87.01 -45.49 18.78
CA SER A 337 87.43 -45.87 20.11
C SER A 337 88.86 -46.43 20.14
N ALA A 338 89.55 -46.19 21.26
CA ALA A 338 90.96 -46.59 21.43
C ALA A 338 91.19 -48.10 21.25
N ASP A 339 90.19 -48.93 21.51
CA ASP A 339 90.29 -50.39 21.39
C ASP A 339 90.17 -50.87 19.94
N VAL A 340 89.33 -50.24 19.11
CA VAL A 340 89.28 -50.52 17.67
C VAL A 340 90.54 -49.99 16.98
N ARG A 341 91.04 -48.80 17.36
CA ARG A 341 92.35 -48.30 16.87
C ARG A 341 93.48 -49.25 17.24
N LYS A 342 93.48 -49.81 18.45
CA LYS A 342 94.44 -50.85 18.86
C LYS A 342 94.26 -52.13 18.06
N MET A 343 93.03 -52.59 17.83
CA MET A 343 92.79 -53.83 17.07
C MET A 343 93.20 -53.67 15.59
N VAL A 344 92.91 -52.52 14.98
CA VAL A 344 93.38 -52.17 13.62
C VAL A 344 94.91 -52.05 13.61
N ALA A 345 95.54 -51.42 14.61
CA ALA A 345 97.00 -51.36 14.71
C ALA A 345 97.64 -52.75 14.90
N ILE A 346 96.99 -53.64 15.66
CA ILE A 346 97.40 -55.04 15.83
C ILE A 346 97.21 -55.82 14.53
N PHE A 347 96.11 -55.62 13.81
CA PHE A 347 95.84 -56.31 12.55
C PHE A 347 96.78 -55.83 11.44
N VAL A 348 96.99 -54.52 11.31
CA VAL A 348 98.01 -53.94 10.42
C VAL A 348 99.40 -54.43 10.81
N GLY A 349 99.70 -54.50 12.11
CA GLY A 349 100.92 -55.13 12.63
C GLY A 349 101.05 -56.60 12.24
N ALA A 350 99.99 -57.39 12.38
CA ALA A 350 99.96 -58.81 12.04
C ALA A 350 100.08 -59.05 10.52
N VAL A 351 99.44 -58.22 9.69
CA VAL A 351 99.58 -58.25 8.22
C VAL A 351 101.00 -57.87 7.81
N LEU A 352 101.61 -56.87 8.43
CA LEU A 352 103.01 -56.52 8.22
C LEU A 352 103.95 -57.65 8.66
N ILE A 353 103.65 -58.35 9.77
CA ILE A 353 104.40 -59.52 10.24
C ILE A 353 104.22 -60.70 9.27
N ILE A 354 103.02 -60.99 8.78
CA ILE A 354 102.77 -62.04 7.79
C ILE A 354 103.48 -61.71 6.47
N ALA A 355 103.40 -60.46 6.00
CA ALA A 355 104.14 -60.01 4.82
C ALA A 355 105.67 -60.12 5.03
N PHE A 356 106.15 -59.82 6.24
CA PHE A 356 107.55 -60.02 6.63
C PHE A 356 107.94 -61.50 6.66
N PHE A 357 107.10 -62.40 7.18
CA PHE A 357 107.35 -63.85 7.19
C PHE A 357 107.22 -64.50 5.82
N ILE A 358 106.33 -64.01 4.95
CA ILE A 358 106.26 -64.42 3.55
C ILE A 358 107.53 -63.96 2.83
N GLY A 359 107.95 -62.70 3.02
CA GLY A 359 109.22 -62.19 2.49
C GLY A 359 110.45 -62.94 3.03
N PHE A 360 110.45 -63.30 4.32
CA PHE A 360 111.55 -64.02 4.97
C PHE A 360 111.60 -65.51 4.58
N SER A 361 110.45 -66.15 4.40
CA SER A 361 110.36 -67.53 3.90
C SER A 361 110.85 -67.64 2.44
N ILE A 362 110.51 -66.65 1.61
CA ILE A 362 111.04 -66.54 0.25
C ILE A 362 112.56 -66.30 0.28
N GLY A 363 113.06 -65.47 1.21
CA GLY A 363 114.50 -65.26 1.41
C GLY A 363 115.27 -66.48 1.91
N ARG A 364 114.66 -67.32 2.75
CA ARG A 364 115.33 -68.48 3.37
C ARG A 364 115.31 -69.74 2.51
N TRP A 365 114.38 -69.87 1.58
CA TRP A 365 114.40 -70.95 0.57
C TRP A 365 115.48 -70.72 -0.50
N SER A 366 115.88 -69.47 -0.74
CA SER A 366 116.99 -69.11 -1.65
C SER A 366 118.39 -69.50 -1.15
N LEU A 367 118.57 -69.85 0.13
CA LEU A 367 119.89 -70.05 0.75
C LEU A 367 120.21 -71.49 1.19
N ARG A 368 119.33 -72.46 0.87
CA ARG A 368 119.56 -73.89 1.16
C ARG A 368 119.72 -74.78 -0.07
N SER A 369 119.79 -74.18 -1.27
CA SER A 369 120.12 -74.86 -2.53
C SER A 369 121.60 -74.73 -2.94
N ARG A 370 122.48 -74.36 -2.01
CA ARG A 370 123.94 -74.31 -2.20
C ARG A 370 124.68 -74.77 -0.94
N ALA A 371 124.70 -76.08 -0.70
CA ALA A 371 125.79 -76.82 -0.05
C ALA A 371 125.48 -78.31 -0.14
#